data_AF-A0A943B5S1-F1
#
_entry.id   AF-A0A943B5S1-F1
#
_cell.length_a   1.000
_cell.length_b   1.000
_cell.length_c   1.000
_cell.angle_alpha   90.00
_cell.angle_beta   90.00
_cell.angle_gamma   90.00
#
_symmetry.space_group_name_H-M   'P 1'
#
loop_
_entity.id
_entity.type
_entity.pdbx_description
1 polymer ?
#
loop_
_entity_poly.entity_id
_entity_poly.type
_entity_poly.pdbx_seq_one_letter_code
_entity_poly.pdbx_strand_id
1 'polypeptide(L)' 'PDPELLIRTSGELRISNFLLFQSANTEMYFSSKLSPDYDAAELRKALLSYAERERRFGRTDDGREKDAGADESADGGA' A
#
# COMPACT_ATOMS: atom_id res chain seq x y z
N PRO A 1 -7.73 -11.92 -10.56
CA PRO A 1 -7.38 -10.54 -10.13
C PRO A 1 -5.88 -10.51 -9.81
N ASP A 2 -5.21 -9.41 -10.12
CA ASP A 2 -3.80 -9.24 -9.78
C ASP A 2 -3.63 -8.95 -8.28
N PRO A 3 -2.54 -9.41 -7.64
CA PRO A 3 -2.35 -9.21 -6.21
C PRO A 3 -2.14 -7.73 -5.88
N GLU A 4 -2.69 -7.26 -4.77
CA GLU A 4 -2.42 -5.90 -4.30
C GLU A 4 -1.22 -5.82 -3.37
N LEU A 5 -0.93 -6.91 -2.66
CA LEU A 5 0.18 -7.06 -1.72
C LEU A 5 0.89 -8.38 -1.98
N LEU A 6 2.22 -8.35 -2.09
CA LEU A 6 3.10 -9.52 -2.15
C LEU A 6 4.04 -9.50 -0.95
N ILE A 7 3.92 -10.54 -0.12
CA ILE A 7 4.74 -10.73 1.08
C ILE A 7 5.87 -11.72 0.77
N ARG A 8 7.11 -11.31 1.00
CA ARG A 8 8.30 -12.16 0.88
C ARG A 8 9.00 -12.29 2.24
N THR A 9 9.05 -13.50 2.76
CA THR A 9 9.73 -13.85 4.01
C THR A 9 11.21 -14.15 3.78
N SER A 10 11.94 -14.48 4.84
CA SER A 10 13.35 -14.88 4.89
C SER A 10 14.40 -13.80 4.58
N GLY A 11 14.01 -12.52 4.59
CA GLY A 11 14.93 -11.38 4.48
C GLY A 11 15.45 -11.07 3.08
N GLU A 12 14.98 -11.80 2.07
CA GLU A 12 15.48 -11.68 0.71
C GLU A 12 14.74 -10.59 -0.07
N LEU A 13 15.46 -9.56 -0.54
CA LEU A 13 14.91 -8.46 -1.35
C LEU A 13 14.86 -8.82 -2.84
N ARG A 14 14.18 -9.93 -3.16
CA ARG A 14 13.96 -10.38 -4.53
C ARG A 14 12.62 -11.08 -4.69
N ILE A 15 12.07 -10.99 -5.89
CA ILE A 15 10.81 -11.64 -6.26
C ILE A 15 11.06 -13.09 -6.74
N SER A 16 12.29 -13.42 -7.13
CA SER A 16 12.68 -14.80 -7.52
C SER A 16 11.81 -15.39 -8.63
N ASN A 17 11.53 -14.60 -9.68
CA ASN A 17 10.72 -15.01 -10.83
C ASN A 17 9.28 -15.42 -10.48
N PHE A 18 8.73 -14.87 -9.39
CA PHE A 18 7.35 -15.12 -8.99
C PHE A 18 6.42 -13.98 -9.43
N LEU A 19 5.35 -14.30 -10.16
CA LEU A 19 4.29 -13.36 -10.57
C LEU A 19 4.80 -12.05 -11.21
N LEU A 20 5.82 -12.10 -12.07
CA LEU A 20 6.46 -10.90 -12.61
C LEU A 20 5.47 -9.93 -13.28
N PHE A 21 4.56 -10.45 -14.10
CA PHE A 21 3.59 -9.62 -14.80
C PHE A 21 2.45 -9.17 -13.88
N GLN A 22 1.89 -10.11 -13.12
CA GLN A 22 0.78 -9.84 -12.20
C GLN A 22 1.19 -8.88 -11.08
N SER A 23 2.49 -8.80 -10.74
CA SER A 23 2.99 -7.94 -9.66
C SER A 23 3.46 -6.55 -10.08
N ALA A 24 3.21 -6.14 -11.33
CA ALA A 24 3.72 -4.89 -11.90
C ALA A 24 3.35 -3.63 -11.10
N ASN A 25 2.21 -3.64 -10.39
CA ASN A 25 1.73 -2.53 -9.54
C ASN A 25 1.41 -2.98 -8.11
N THR A 26 1.98 -4.10 -7.69
CA THR A 26 1.73 -4.72 -6.38
C THR A 26 2.65 -4.13 -5.33
N GLU A 27 2.11 -3.87 -4.14
CA GLU A 27 2.92 -3.47 -3.00
C GLU A 27 3.78 -4.63 -2.51
N MET A 28 5.07 -4.36 -2.28
CA MET A 28 6.02 -5.37 -1.85
C MET A 28 6.32 -5.19 -0.36
N TYR A 29 6.09 -6.25 0.42
CA TYR A 29 6.42 -6.31 1.85
C TYR A 29 7.46 -7.42 2.09
N PHE A 30 8.64 -7.03 2.57
CA PHE A 30 9.73 -7.96 2.86
C PHE A 30 9.88 -8.13 4.37
N SER A 31 9.82 -9.37 4.85
CA SER A 31 10.04 -9.72 6.25
C SER A 31 11.30 -10.54 6.42
N SER A 32 12.07 -10.24 7.46
CA SER A 32 13.22 -11.04 7.90
C SER A 32 12.83 -12.35 8.58
N LYS A 33 11.55 -12.52 8.95
CA LYS A 33 11.03 -13.76 9.55
C LYS A 33 11.10 -14.91 8.55
N LEU A 34 11.49 -16.10 9.00
CA LEU A 34 11.43 -17.30 8.18
C LEU A 34 9.97 -17.74 8.02
N SER A 35 9.66 -18.46 6.95
CA SER A 35 8.29 -18.92 6.67
C SER A 35 7.65 -19.71 7.83
N PRO A 36 8.34 -20.65 8.51
CA PRO A 36 7.77 -21.35 9.66
C PRO A 36 7.45 -20.45 10.86
N ASP A 37 8.13 -19.31 10.98
CA ASP A 37 7.97 -18.35 12.09
C ASP A 37 7.03 -17.19 11.72
N TYR A 38 6.46 -17.19 10.51
CA TYR A 38 5.59 -16.13 10.01
C TYR A 38 4.15 -16.38 10.42
N ASP A 39 3.75 -15.82 11.55
CA ASP A 39 2.45 -16.04 12.17
C ASP A 39 1.40 -14.97 11.81
N ALA A 40 0.22 -15.07 12.43
CA ALA A 40 -0.88 -14.13 12.23
C ALA A 40 -0.55 -12.69 12.69
N ALA A 41 0.36 -12.51 13.66
CA ALA A 41 0.79 -11.18 14.08
C ALA A 41 1.70 -10.54 13.03
N GLU A 42 2.60 -11.31 12.42
CA GLU A 42 3.44 -10.84 11.31
C GLU A 42 2.60 -10.52 10.07
N LEU A 43 1.58 -11.33 9.75
CA LEU A 43 0.63 -11.01 8.68
C LEU A 43 -0.11 -9.69 8.95
N ARG A 44 -0.57 -9.46 10.19
CA ARG A 44 -1.21 -8.18 10.57
C ARG A 44 -0.29 -6.99 10.34
N LYS A 45 1.00 -7.10 10.67
CA LYS A 45 1.99 -6.03 10.40
C LYS A 45 2.11 -5.73 8.91
N ALA A 46 2.14 -6.76 8.07
CA ALA A 46 2.18 -6.59 6.62
C ALA A 46 0.93 -5.90 6.08
N LEU A 47 -0.25 -6.27 6.59
CA LEU A 47 -1.52 -5.64 6.20
C LEU A 47 -1.62 -4.18 6.65
N LEU A 48 -1.16 -3.85 7.87
CA LEU A 48 -1.10 -2.46 8.34
C LEU A 48 -0.15 -1.63 7.48
N SER A 49 1.05 -2.17 7.19
CA SER A 49 2.00 -1.50 6.30
C SER A 49 1.45 -1.31 4.89
N TYR A 50 0.63 -2.23 4.40
CA TYR A 50 -0.07 -2.08 3.12
C TYR A 50 -1.12 -0.95 3.17
N ALA A 51 -1.94 -0.92 4.22
CA ALA A 51 -3.01 0.07 4.38
C ALA A 51 -2.50 1.52 4.49
N GLU A 52 -1.27 1.72 4.98
CA GLU A 52 -0.64 3.04 5.08
C GLU A 52 -0.08 3.57 3.74
N ARG A 53 0.01 2.73 2.70
CA ARG A 53 0.62 3.15 1.42
C ARG A 53 -0.41 3.73 0.47
N GLU A 54 -0.10 4.90 -0.08
CA GLU A 54 -0.84 5.49 -1.18
C GLU A 54 -0.33 5.00 -2.53
N ARG A 55 -1.15 4.22 -3.22
CA ARG A 55 -0.84 3.68 -4.55
C ARG A 55 -1.17 4.73 -5.62
N ARG A 56 -0.12 5.16 -6.33
CA ARG A 56 -0.22 6.22 -7.33
C ARG A 56 -0.71 5.76 -8.71
N PHE A 57 -0.54 4.48 -9.07
CA PHE A 57 -0.94 3.94 -10.38
C PHE A 57 -0.57 4.82 -11.59
N GLY A 58 0.62 5.43 -11.57
CA GLY A 58 1.07 6.33 -12.64
C GLY A 58 0.60 7.78 -12.54
N ARG A 59 -0.08 8.18 -11.45
CA ARG A 59 -0.41 9.57 -11.13
C ARG A 59 0.81 10.25 -10.49
N THR A 60 1.18 11.43 -10.98
CA THR A 60 2.15 12.32 -10.31
C THR A 60 1.46 13.09 -9.19
N ASP A 61 2.19 13.37 -8.11
CA ASP A 61 1.67 14.02 -6.90
C ASP A 61 1.30 15.51 -7.10
N ASP A 62 1.45 16.03 -8.33
CA ASP A 62 1.23 17.43 -8.70
C ASP A 62 -0.25 17.85 -8.74
N GLY A 63 -1.18 16.93 -8.44
CA GLY A 63 -2.62 17.14 -8.53
C GLY A 63 -3.36 17.23 -7.18
N ARG A 64 -2.67 17.45 -6.06
CA ARG A 64 -3.35 17.82 -4.80
C ARG A 64 -3.75 19.31 -4.83
N GLU A 65 -4.60 19.68 -5.78
CA GLU A 65 -5.44 20.86 -5.62
C GLU A 65 -6.55 20.55 -4.61
N LYS A 66 -6.84 21.57 -3.81
CA LYS A 66 -7.60 21.51 -2.58
C LYS A 66 -9.09 21.33 -2.86
N ASP A 67 -9.59 20.11 -2.79
CA ASP A 67 -11.04 19.84 -2.63
C ASP A 67 -11.39 19.52 -1.17
N ALA A 68 -10.78 20.25 -0.23
CA ALA A 68 -11.18 20.29 1.17
C ALA A 68 -11.43 21.74 1.56
N GLY A 69 -12.64 22.24 1.29
CA GLY A 69 -13.04 23.58 1.69
C GLY A 69 -14.16 24.19 0.84
N ALA A 70 -15.28 23.49 0.69
CA ALA A 70 -16.53 24.08 0.22
C ALA A 70 -17.73 23.47 0.96
N ASP A 71 -17.65 23.43 2.30
CA ASP A 71 -18.84 23.28 3.15
C ASP A 71 -18.55 23.90 4.52
N GLU A 72 -18.73 25.22 4.61
CA GLU A 72 -19.22 25.96 5.80
C GLU A 72 -19.09 27.46 5.55
N SER A 73 -20.22 28.13 5.31
CA SER A 73 -20.51 29.53 5.68
C SER A 73 -21.99 29.78 5.44
N ALA A 74 -22.85 29.16 6.27
CA ALA A 74 -24.12 29.78 6.61
C ALA A 74 -23.81 30.85 7.67
N ASP A 75 -24.04 32.11 7.33
CA ASP A 75 -24.68 33.17 8.14
C ASP A 75 -24.11 34.57 7.84
N GLY A 76 -25.01 35.56 7.70
CA GLY A 76 -24.68 36.97 7.90
C GLY A 76 -24.97 37.95 6.76
N GLY A 77 -26.23 38.40 6.63
CA GLY A 77 -26.52 39.84 6.44
C GLY A 77 -27.15 40.30 5.11
N ALA A 78 -28.47 40.52 5.14
CA ALA A 78 -29.18 41.77 4.82
C ALA A 78 -30.68 41.50 4.55
#